data_AF-A0A355W8D6-F1
#
_entry.id   AF-A0A355W8D6-F1
#
_cell.length_a   1.000
_cell.length_b   1.000
_cell.length_c   1.000
_cell.angle_alpha   90.00
_cell.angle_beta   90.00
_cell.angle_gamma   90.00
#
_symmetry.space_group_name_H-M   'P 1'
#
loop_
_entity.id
_entity.type
_entity.pdbx_description
1 polymer ?
#
loop_
_entity_poly.entity_id
_entity_poly.type
_entity_poly.pdbx_seq_one_letter_code
_entity_poly.pdbx_strand_id
1 'polypeptide(L)'
;MDKRVTVIDHPLIQHKLSILRDVNTGSKDFRDLLEEIAMLMGYEVTRNFQLEDIEIETPICKTKAKVLTGKKVAIIPILRAG
;
A
#
# COMPACT_ATOMS: atom_id res chain seq x y z
N MET A 1 -15.94 8.41 -20.79
CA MET A 1 -14.50 8.11 -20.86
C MET A 1 -14.11 7.40 -19.57
N ASP A 2 -13.77 6.13 -19.67
CA ASP A 2 -13.41 5.31 -18.51
C ASP A 2 -12.07 5.79 -17.96
N LYS A 3 -12.05 6.28 -16.71
CA LYS A 3 -10.84 6.84 -16.09
C LYS A 3 -9.92 5.66 -15.74
N ARG A 4 -8.92 5.39 -16.59
CA ARG A 4 -7.85 4.40 -16.33
C ARG A 4 -6.81 4.85 -15.28
N VAL A 5 -7.05 5.97 -14.61
CA VAL A 5 -6.14 6.59 -13.65
C VAL A 5 -6.89 6.86 -12.35
N THR A 6 -6.37 6.30 -11.27
CA THR A 6 -6.81 6.59 -9.90
C THR A 6 -5.80 7.53 -9.25
N VAL A 7 -6.25 8.73 -8.87
CA VAL A 7 -5.43 9.67 -8.10
C VAL A 7 -5.69 9.41 -6.62
N ILE A 8 -4.65 9.09 -5.87
CA ILE A 8 -4.73 8.89 -4.41
C ILE A 8 -4.45 10.24 -3.75
N ASP A 9 -5.48 10.87 -3.21
CA ASP A 9 -5.46 12.24 -2.66
C ASP A 9 -5.40 12.28 -1.11
N HIS A 10 -4.88 11.23 -0.50
CA HIS A 10 -4.73 11.14 0.95
C HIS A 10 -3.79 12.24 1.51
N PRO A 11 -4.17 12.99 2.56
CA PRO A 11 -3.39 14.13 3.08
C PRO A 11 -1.94 13.78 3.46
N LEU A 12 -1.71 12.59 4.05
CA LEU A 12 -0.35 12.15 4.39
C LEU A 12 0.52 11.89 3.15
N ILE A 13 -0.05 11.38 2.06
CA ILE A 13 0.69 11.19 0.81
C ILE A 13 1.05 12.55 0.23
N GLN A 14 0.12 13.50 0.22
CA GLN A 14 0.37 14.87 -0.28
C GLN A 14 1.45 15.58 0.54
N HIS A 15 1.40 15.46 1.87
CA HIS A 15 2.40 16.02 2.78
C HIS A 15 3.79 15.42 2.51
N LYS A 16 3.92 14.09 2.51
CA LYS A 16 5.19 13.40 2.26
C LYS A 16 5.73 13.66 0.85
N LEU A 17 4.85 13.70 -0.15
CA LEU A 17 5.21 14.03 -1.53
C LEU A 17 5.76 15.46 -1.65
N SER A 18 5.25 16.40 -0.85
CA SER A 18 5.77 17.78 -0.82
C SER A 18 7.20 17.82 -0.30
N ILE A 19 7.51 17.06 0.76
CA ILE A 19 8.88 16.95 1.29
C ILE A 19 9.77 16.22 0.28
N LEU A 20 9.32 15.08 -0.28
CA LEU A 20 10.09 14.31 -1.25
C LEU A 20 10.49 15.14 -2.49
N ARG A 21 9.69 16.16 -2.86
CA ARG A 21 9.95 17.07 -3.99
C ARG A 21 10.85 18.25 -3.65
N ASP A 22 11.13 18.52 -2.38
CA ASP A 22 12.01 19.62 -1.99
C ASP A 22 13.46 19.31 -2.39
N VAL A 23 14.11 20.28 -3.05
CA VAL A 23 15.51 20.17 -3.49
C VAL A 23 16.48 20.05 -2.32
N ASN A 24 16.07 20.49 -1.13
CA ASN A 24 16.88 20.43 0.09
C ASN A 24 16.78 19.07 0.80
N THR A 25 15.89 18.16 0.37
CA THR A 25 15.75 16.84 0.98
C THR A 25 16.94 15.94 0.65
N GLY A 26 17.62 15.48 1.70
CA GLY A 26 18.79 14.62 1.57
C GLY A 26 18.46 13.22 1.03
N SER A 27 19.44 12.56 0.43
CA SER A 27 19.26 11.24 -0.22
C SER A 27 18.81 10.11 0.71
N LYS A 28 19.00 10.24 2.02
CA LYS A 28 18.47 9.28 3.01
C LYS A 28 16.97 9.47 3.15
N ASP A 29 16.56 10.68 3.53
CA ASP A 29 15.16 11.01 3.77
C ASP A 29 14.31 10.84 2.51
N PHE A 30 14.86 11.11 1.32
CA PHE A 30 14.18 10.81 0.06
C PHE A 30 13.80 9.34 -0.08
N ARG A 31 14.71 8.42 0.26
CA ARG A 31 14.46 6.97 0.17
C ARG A 31 13.45 6.52 1.22
N ASP A 32 13.58 7.02 2.45
CA ASP A 32 12.65 6.72 3.54
C ASP A 32 11.22 7.19 3.19
N LEU A 33 11.08 8.42 2.67
CA LEU A 33 9.78 8.97 2.23
C LEU A 33 9.19 8.22 1.05
N LEU A 34 10.03 7.78 0.10
CA LEU A 34 9.57 7.00 -1.06
C LEU A 34 8.97 5.66 -0.61
N GLU A 35 9.62 4.97 0.32
CA GLU A 35 9.13 3.72 0.91
C GLU A 35 7.79 3.92 1.64
N GLU A 36 7.68 4.98 2.45
CA GLU A 36 6.45 5.32 3.16
C GLU A 36 5.29 5.63 2.20
N ILE A 37 5.54 6.40 1.14
CA ILE A 37 4.53 6.70 0.12
C ILE A 37 4.13 5.42 -0.61
N ALA A 38 5.08 4.57 -0.99
CA ALA A 38 4.80 3.30 -1.66
C ALA A 38 3.92 2.38 -0.80
N MET A 39 4.16 2.31 0.51
CA MET A 39 3.32 1.55 1.44
C MET A 39 1.89 2.08 1.52
N LEU A 40 1.72 3.41 1.61
CA LEU A 40 0.40 4.05 1.63
C LEU A 40 -0.36 3.81 0.31
N MET A 41 0.33 3.89 -0.82
CA MET A 41 -0.25 3.57 -2.12
C MET A 41 -0.63 2.09 -2.22
N GLY A 42 0.24 1.19 -1.74
CA GLY A 42 -0.02 -0.26 -1.71
C GLY A 42 -1.27 -0.61 -0.91
N TYR A 43 -1.48 0.05 0.23
CA TYR A 43 -2.70 -0.12 1.02
C TYR A 43 -3.97 0.23 0.22
N GLU A 44 -3.97 1.35 -0.50
CA GLU A 44 -5.12 1.74 -1.33
C GLU A 44 -5.33 0.82 -2.53
N VAL A 45 -4.24 0.36 -3.19
CA VAL A 45 -4.33 -0.55 -4.34
C VAL A 45 -4.91 -1.93 -3.94
N THR A 46 -4.65 -2.38 -2.72
CA THR A 46 -5.11 -3.69 -2.23
C THR A 46 -6.52 -3.67 -1.61
N ARG A 47 -7.22 -2.53 -1.63
CA ARG A 47 -8.56 -2.34 -1.03
C ARG A 47 -9.63 -3.33 -1.49
N ASN A 48 -9.52 -3.84 -2.71
CA ASN A 48 -10.50 -4.75 -3.32
C ASN A 48 -10.05 -6.22 -3.32
N PHE A 49 -9.07 -6.58 -2.50
CA PHE A 49 -8.64 -7.97 -2.39
C PHE A 49 -9.77 -8.86 -1.88
N GLN A 50 -9.84 -10.07 -2.43
CA GLN A 50 -10.87 -11.04 -2.04
C GLN A 50 -10.56 -11.59 -0.66
N LEU A 51 -11.63 -11.88 0.10
CA LEU A 51 -11.54 -12.48 1.43
C LEU A 51 -12.33 -13.79 1.47
N GLU A 52 -11.82 -14.77 2.22
CA GLU A 52 -12.52 -16.00 2.55
C GLU A 52 -12.70 -16.15 4.07
N ASP A 53 -13.72 -16.92 4.47
CA ASP A 53 -13.98 -17.24 5.87
C ASP A 53 -13.23 -18.51 6.27
N ILE A 54 -12.45 -18.42 7.35
CA ILE A 54 -11.83 -19.57 8.00
C ILE A 54 -12.27 -19.66 9.46
N GLU A 55 -12.30 -20.88 10.00
CA GLU A 55 -12.53 -21.10 11.43
C GLU A 55 -11.21 -21.00 12.18
N ILE A 56 -11.15 -20.15 13.20
CA ILE A 56 -9.99 -19.98 14.09
C ILE A 56 -10.39 -20.14 15.54
N GLU A 57 -9.42 -20.48 16.39
CA GLU A 57 -9.59 -20.52 17.84
C GLU A 57 -8.92 -19.30 18.47
N THR A 58 -9.71 -18.46 19.13
CA THR A 58 -9.22 -17.37 19.97
C THR A 58 -9.02 -17.86 21.40
N PRO A 59 -8.32 -17.12 22.28
CA PRO A 59 -8.19 -17.51 23.69
C PRO A 59 -9.51 -17.67 24.46
N ILE A 60 -10.64 -17.23 23.89
CA ILE A 60 -11.97 -17.30 24.51
C ILE A 60 -12.84 -18.38 23.83
N CYS A 61 -12.91 -18.39 22.49
CA CYS A 61 -13.76 -19.32 21.74
C CYS A 61 -13.37 -19.46 20.26
N LYS A 62 -13.99 -20.44 19.59
CA LYS A 62 -13.93 -20.58 18.12
C LYS A 62 -14.79 -19.53 17.43
N THR A 63 -14.27 -18.95 16.36
CA THR A 63 -14.97 -17.94 15.56
C THR A 63 -14.58 -18.00 14.09
N LYS A 64 -15.38 -17.36 13.23
CA LYS A 64 -15.05 -17.16 11.81
C LYS A 64 -14.25 -15.88 11.65
N ALA A 65 -13.11 -15.96 10.97
CA ALA A 65 -12.26 -14.83 10.64
C ALA A 65 -12.08 -14.71 9.11
N LYS A 66 -11.78 -13.49 8.65
CA LYS A 66 -11.52 -13.20 7.24
C LYS A 66 -10.02 -13.28 6.97
N VAL A 67 -9.65 -14.01 5.93
CA VAL A 67 -8.27 -14.04 5.41
C VAL A 67 -8.25 -13.70 3.92
N LEU A 68 -7.13 -13.14 3.46
CA LEU A 68 -6.91 -12.86 2.05
C LEU A 68 -6.98 -14.16 1.24
N THR A 69 -7.79 -14.16 0.18
CA THR A 69 -7.92 -15.27 -0.77
C THR A 69 -7.60 -14.81 -2.19
N GLY A 70 -7.34 -15.75 -3.08
CA GLY A 70 -7.04 -15.49 -4.49
C GLY A 70 -5.58 -15.69 -4.89
N LYS A 71 -5.29 -15.33 -6.14
CA LYS A 71 -3.98 -15.59 -6.78
C LYS A 71 -2.86 -14.79 -6.13
N LYS A 72 -1.66 -15.38 -6.11
CA LYS A 72 -0.42 -14.75 -5.63
C LYS A 72 -0.18 -13.44 -6.39
N VAL A 73 -0.06 -12.34 -5.64
CA VAL A 73 0.30 -11.02 -6.17
C VAL A 73 1.80 -11.00 -6.45
N ALA A 74 2.19 -10.46 -7.60
CA ALA A 74 3.60 -10.25 -7.95
C ALA A 74 3.89 -8.74 -7.99
N ILE A 75 5.01 -8.34 -7.37
CA ILE A 75 5.54 -6.97 -7.45
C ILE A 75 6.71 -7.02 -8.42
N ILE A 76 6.67 -6.20 -9.47
CA ILE A 76 7.70 -6.16 -10.52
C ILE A 76 8.33 -4.76 -10.53
N PRO A 77 9.48 -4.56 -9.87
CA PRO A 77 10.19 -3.28 -9.88
C PRO A 77 10.85 -3.02 -11.24
N ILE A 78 10.80 -1.77 -11.71
CA ILE A 78 11.53 -1.34 -12.92
C ILE A 78 12.84 -0.69 -12.48
N LEU A 79 13.96 -1.36 -12.78
CA LEU A 79 15.27 -0.92 -12.35
C LEU A 79 15.69 0.42 -12.98
N ARG A 80 16.48 1.26 -12.28
CA ARG A 80 17.12 1.06 -10.95
C ARG A 80 16.37 1.69 -9.78
N ALA A 81 15.32 2.47 -10.06
CA ALA A 81 14.64 3.33 -9.10
C ALA A 81 13.29 2.76 -8.63
N GLY A 82 12.78 1.75 -9.33
CA GLY A 82 11.55 1.04 -8.96
C GLY A 82 11.77 -0.06 -7.95
#